data_AF-A0A7C5JL20-F1
#
_entry.id   AF-A0A7C5JL20-F1
#
_cell.length_a   1.000
_cell.length_b   1.000
_cell.length_c   1.000
_cell.angle_alpha   90.00
_cell.angle_beta   90.00
_cell.angle_gamma   90.00
#
_symmetry.space_group_name_H-M   'P 1'
#
loop_
_entity.id
_entity.type
_entity.pdbx_description
1 polymer ?
#
loop_
_entity_poly.entity_id
_entity_poly.type
_entity_poly.pdbx_seq_one_letter_code
_entity_poly.pdbx_strand_id
1 'polypeptide(L)'
;MKKTLLLFLAFFAVWGINAQVNADFESGLPDGWSIDGGWKLGNAASLKSDYFPFTGNETKFLGTNDDGAGQSGHADGRVITGFMDFTSTPNVFLQFDLYFFHGNYNDGGQETFSIYYSEDGTTWNQITSVETFYVWKRFYYDVSSFVGNKNVKIAFEYKDGNNWNYGAGIDNVSISEQPDYFAVVYPPAQSWTQIDNPGETGSFSFTVNYFGKQSLSNFKMVYTIDDGDEK
;
A
#
# COMPACT_ATOMS: atom_id res chain seq x y z
N MET A 1 -23.51 63.32 14.69
CA MET A 1 -22.68 62.46 13.82
C MET A 1 -22.50 61.10 14.50
N LYS A 2 -23.30 60.10 14.15
CA LYS A 2 -23.15 58.73 14.67
C LYS A 2 -22.34 57.93 13.64
N LYS A 3 -21.14 57.49 14.03
CA LYS A 3 -20.29 56.62 13.21
C LYS A 3 -20.75 55.18 13.43
N THR A 4 -21.42 54.60 12.45
CA THR A 4 -21.79 53.18 12.49
C THR A 4 -20.57 52.38 12.00
N LEU A 5 -19.94 51.64 12.91
CA LEU A 5 -18.84 50.73 12.61
C LEU A 5 -19.44 49.45 12.01
N LEU A 6 -19.25 49.20 10.71
CA LEU A 6 -19.55 47.89 10.11
C LEU A 6 -18.43 46.91 10.50
N LEU A 7 -18.76 45.91 11.31
CA LEU A 7 -17.91 44.75 11.54
C LEU A 7 -18.13 43.76 10.39
N PHE A 8 -17.16 43.60 9.51
CA PHE A 8 -17.13 42.49 8.55
C PHE A 8 -16.66 41.24 9.30
N LEU A 9 -17.58 40.33 9.61
CA LEU A 9 -17.25 38.99 10.10
C LEU A 9 -16.85 38.15 8.87
N ALA A 10 -15.55 37.99 8.63
CA ALA A 10 -15.05 37.06 7.62
C ALA A 10 -15.17 35.63 8.17
N PHE A 11 -16.23 34.91 7.77
CA PHE A 11 -16.30 33.46 7.94
C PHE A 11 -15.32 32.82 6.96
N PHE A 12 -14.12 32.46 7.44
CA PHE A 12 -13.27 31.51 6.74
C PHE A 12 -13.80 30.11 7.01
N ALA A 13 -14.73 29.65 6.17
CA ALA A 13 -15.04 28.22 6.10
C ALA A 13 -13.87 27.54 5.37
N VAL A 14 -12.93 26.98 6.13
CA VAL A 14 -11.95 26.04 5.58
C VAL A 14 -12.71 24.75 5.28
N TRP A 15 -13.25 24.63 4.08
CA TRP A 15 -13.69 23.34 3.55
C TRP A 15 -12.41 22.57 3.20
N GLY A 16 -11.90 21.79 4.16
CA GLY A 16 -10.83 20.84 3.89
C GLY A 16 -11.37 19.77 2.93
N ILE A 17 -10.91 19.82 1.68
CA ILE A 17 -11.17 18.78 0.68
C ILE A 17 -10.24 17.61 1.03
N ASN A 18 -10.59 16.79 2.03
CA ASN A 18 -9.78 15.63 2.44
C ASN A 18 -10.11 14.39 1.60
N ALA A 19 -10.16 14.56 0.28
CA ALA A 19 -10.29 13.45 -0.66
C ALA A 19 -8.97 12.69 -0.86
N GLN A 20 -7.84 13.32 -0.54
CA GLN A 20 -6.52 12.76 -0.75
C GLN A 20 -5.84 12.46 0.58
N VAL A 21 -5.56 11.19 0.81
CA VAL A 21 -4.66 10.75 1.88
C VAL A 21 -3.31 10.48 1.24
N ASN A 22 -2.25 11.05 1.81
CA ASN A 22 -0.86 10.73 1.47
C ASN A 22 -0.07 10.68 2.78
N ALA A 23 0.59 9.55 3.02
CA ALA A 23 1.37 9.29 4.22
C ALA A 23 2.68 8.59 3.83
N ASP A 24 3.75 9.39 3.74
CA ASP A 24 5.15 8.95 3.68
C ASP A 24 5.79 8.81 5.08
N PHE A 25 5.01 9.12 6.13
CA PHE A 25 5.38 9.01 7.54
C PHE A 25 6.58 9.83 8.03
N GLU A 26 7.19 10.65 7.17
CA GLU A 26 8.35 11.47 7.52
C GLU A 26 8.02 12.51 8.59
N SER A 27 6.79 13.04 8.52
CA SER A 27 6.24 14.02 9.45
C SER A 27 5.48 13.39 10.63
N GLY A 28 5.52 12.06 10.77
CA GLY A 28 4.78 11.35 11.81
C GLY A 28 3.57 10.58 11.29
N LEU A 29 2.80 10.03 12.22
CA LEU A 29 1.54 9.38 11.92
C LEU A 29 0.50 10.46 11.54
N PRO A 30 -0.21 10.35 10.40
CA PRO A 30 -1.21 11.34 10.02
C PRO A 30 -2.36 11.46 11.03
N ASP A 31 -2.99 12.63 11.09
CA ASP A 31 -4.09 12.88 12.02
C ASP A 31 -5.25 11.88 11.83
N GLY A 32 -5.77 11.39 12.95
CA GLY A 32 -6.89 10.45 12.98
C GLY A 32 -6.53 9.00 12.63
N TRP A 33 -5.29 8.73 12.20
CA TRP A 33 -4.81 7.36 12.09
C TRP A 33 -4.52 6.77 13.47
N SER A 34 -4.66 5.46 13.57
CA SER A 34 -4.32 4.70 14.77
C SER A 34 -3.51 3.47 14.40
N ILE A 35 -2.57 3.11 15.26
CA ILE A 35 -1.82 1.86 15.17
C ILE A 35 -2.07 1.07 16.45
N ASP A 36 -2.18 -0.25 16.34
CA ASP A 36 -2.32 -1.15 17.47
C ASP A 36 -1.35 -2.34 17.39
N GLY A 37 -1.26 -3.09 18.49
CA GLY A 37 -0.45 -4.30 18.55
C GLY A 37 1.04 -4.06 18.34
N GLY A 38 1.66 -4.83 17.44
CA GLY A 38 3.09 -4.77 17.16
C GLY A 38 3.57 -3.57 16.34
N TRP A 39 2.64 -2.82 15.74
CA TRP A 39 2.97 -1.72 14.82
C TRP A 39 3.61 -0.53 15.51
N LYS A 40 4.68 -0.01 14.91
CA LYS A 40 5.45 1.15 15.38
C LYS A 40 5.86 2.03 14.20
N LEU A 41 5.92 3.33 14.45
CA LEU A 41 6.56 4.28 13.54
C LEU A 41 8.06 4.34 13.82
N GLY A 42 8.88 4.16 12.80
CA GLY A 42 10.33 4.21 12.92
C GLY A 42 10.99 4.11 11.55
N ASN A 43 12.27 3.81 11.52
CA ASN A 43 13.02 3.46 10.31
C ASN A 43 13.65 2.07 10.47
N ALA A 44 14.32 1.58 9.42
CA ALA A 44 14.96 0.27 9.42
C ALA A 44 15.93 0.08 10.60
N ALA A 45 16.69 1.12 10.98
CA ALA A 45 17.62 1.02 12.10
C ALA A 45 16.92 0.77 13.44
N SER A 46 15.72 1.32 13.63
CA SER A 46 14.93 1.17 14.86
C SER A 46 13.97 -0.03 14.88
N LEU A 47 13.59 -0.55 13.71
CA LEU A 47 12.54 -1.57 13.58
C LEU A 47 13.06 -2.97 13.23
N LYS A 48 14.29 -3.09 12.73
CA LYS A 48 14.84 -4.37 12.26
C LYS A 48 15.21 -5.36 13.37
N SER A 49 15.40 -6.59 12.95
CA SER A 49 16.15 -7.65 13.62
C SER A 49 17.19 -8.23 12.65
N ASP A 50 17.97 -9.22 13.11
CA ASP A 50 19.01 -9.84 12.29
C ASP A 50 18.42 -10.62 11.09
N TYR A 51 17.22 -11.19 11.25
CA TYR A 51 16.55 -11.96 10.20
C TYR A 51 15.41 -11.19 9.49
N PHE A 52 15.05 -10.01 9.99
CA PHE A 52 14.09 -9.12 9.35
C PHE A 52 14.64 -7.69 9.24
N PRO A 53 15.43 -7.39 8.19
CA PRO A 53 16.28 -6.20 8.16
C PRO A 53 15.62 -4.92 7.60
N PHE A 54 14.43 -5.02 6.99
CA PHE A 54 13.79 -3.92 6.25
C PHE A 54 14.70 -3.25 5.19
N THR A 55 15.50 -4.04 4.47
CA THR A 55 16.45 -3.51 3.47
C THR A 55 15.77 -2.75 2.34
N GLY A 56 16.41 -1.68 1.86
CA GLY A 56 15.95 -0.90 0.70
C GLY A 56 15.12 0.34 1.04
N ASN A 57 14.86 0.62 2.32
CA ASN A 57 14.24 1.86 2.77
C ASN A 57 14.95 2.40 4.03
N GLU A 58 15.49 3.62 3.95
CA GLU A 58 16.15 4.30 5.07
C GLU A 58 15.29 5.40 5.70
N THR A 59 14.12 5.70 5.10
CA THR A 59 13.18 6.72 5.59
C THR A 59 12.36 6.16 6.75
N LYS A 60 11.42 6.95 7.27
CA LYS A 60 10.44 6.47 8.24
C LYS A 60 9.34 5.71 7.54
N PHE A 61 8.82 4.72 8.24
CA PHE A 61 7.70 3.89 7.82
C PHE A 61 7.03 3.29 9.05
N LEU A 62 5.83 2.73 8.87
CA LEU A 62 5.20 1.92 9.90
C LEU A 62 5.65 0.47 9.73
N GLY A 63 6.06 -0.18 10.82
CA GLY A 63 6.46 -1.57 10.78
C GLY A 63 6.10 -2.33 12.05
N THR A 64 5.86 -3.63 11.87
CA THR A 64 5.76 -4.63 12.92
C THR A 64 6.84 -5.69 12.68
N ASN A 65 7.50 -6.14 13.74
CA ASN A 65 8.61 -7.08 13.66
C ASN A 65 8.38 -8.19 14.69
N ASP A 66 7.91 -9.32 14.20
CA ASP A 66 7.68 -10.51 15.01
C ASP A 66 8.99 -11.24 15.33
N ASP A 67 9.93 -11.25 14.38
CA ASP A 67 11.24 -11.86 14.58
C ASP A 67 11.96 -11.25 15.79
N GLY A 68 11.93 -9.91 15.89
CA GLY A 68 12.45 -9.16 17.02
C GLY A 68 11.61 -9.25 18.30
N ALA A 69 10.34 -9.62 18.22
CA ALA A 69 9.49 -9.86 19.39
C ALA A 69 9.79 -11.23 20.03
N GLY A 70 10.27 -12.20 19.23
CA GLY A 70 10.71 -13.51 19.67
C GLY A 70 9.57 -14.51 19.87
N GLN A 71 9.89 -15.74 20.30
CA GLN A 71 8.97 -16.88 20.33
C GLN A 71 7.67 -16.67 21.15
N SER A 72 7.70 -15.83 22.18
CA SER A 72 6.51 -15.49 22.98
C SER A 72 5.96 -14.10 22.66
N GLY A 73 6.56 -13.41 21.69
CA GLY A 73 6.10 -12.13 21.20
C GLY A 73 4.82 -12.29 20.40
N HIS A 74 4.03 -11.23 20.37
CA HIS A 74 2.89 -11.11 19.48
C HIS A 74 3.04 -9.81 18.72
N ALA A 75 3.14 -9.90 17.40
CA ALA A 75 3.33 -8.76 16.51
C ALA A 75 2.06 -8.43 15.70
N ASP A 76 0.98 -9.19 15.92
CA ASP A 76 -0.36 -8.93 15.42
C ASP A 76 -0.78 -7.48 15.60
N GLY A 77 -1.52 -6.95 14.65
CA GLY A 77 -2.20 -5.67 14.80
C GLY A 77 -2.55 -5.01 13.48
N ARG A 78 -3.08 -3.79 13.60
CA ARG A 78 -3.54 -2.97 12.49
C ARG A 78 -2.96 -1.57 12.51
N VAL A 79 -2.69 -1.08 11.31
CA VAL A 79 -2.67 0.36 11.03
C VAL A 79 -4.01 0.73 10.42
N ILE A 80 -4.71 1.69 11.01
CA ILE A 80 -6.04 2.12 10.59
C ILE A 80 -6.01 3.60 10.26
N THR A 81 -6.51 3.99 9.09
CA THR A 81 -6.62 5.39 8.68
C THR A 81 -7.67 6.14 9.51
N GLY A 82 -7.60 7.47 9.47
CA GLY A 82 -8.74 8.32 9.80
C GLY A 82 -9.93 8.09 8.86
N PHE A 83 -11.08 8.67 9.19
CA PHE A 83 -12.22 8.73 8.27
C PHE A 83 -11.87 9.61 7.06
N MET A 84 -12.22 9.14 5.88
CA MET A 84 -11.99 9.81 4.60
C MET A 84 -13.31 10.08 3.89
N ASP A 85 -13.38 11.23 3.22
CA ASP A 85 -14.55 11.69 2.48
C ASP A 85 -14.30 11.64 0.96
N PHE A 86 -15.00 10.74 0.29
CA PHE A 86 -14.96 10.54 -1.16
C PHE A 86 -16.25 11.01 -1.85
N THR A 87 -17.08 11.83 -1.21
CA THR A 87 -18.33 12.35 -1.80
C THR A 87 -18.11 13.22 -3.02
N SER A 88 -16.99 13.93 -3.08
CA SER A 88 -16.59 14.80 -4.19
C SER A 88 -15.50 14.20 -5.08
N THR A 89 -15.09 12.95 -4.83
CA THR A 89 -13.96 12.31 -5.53
C THR A 89 -14.50 11.45 -6.65
N PRO A 90 -14.23 11.76 -7.93
CA PRO A 90 -14.88 11.08 -9.05
C PRO A 90 -14.39 9.65 -9.25
N ASN A 91 -13.17 9.32 -8.80
CA ASN A 91 -12.57 7.98 -8.80
C ASN A 91 -11.56 7.89 -7.67
N VAL A 92 -11.37 6.70 -7.07
CA VAL A 92 -10.43 6.52 -5.96
C VAL A 92 -9.57 5.28 -6.18
N PHE A 93 -8.30 5.38 -5.83
CA PHE A 93 -7.33 4.33 -5.99
C PHE A 93 -6.39 4.29 -4.79
N LEU A 94 -6.05 3.08 -4.33
CA LEU A 94 -5.13 2.85 -3.22
C LEU A 94 -3.77 2.43 -3.78
N GLN A 95 -2.72 3.11 -3.33
CA GLN A 95 -1.34 2.67 -3.50
C GLN A 95 -0.58 2.71 -2.17
N PHE A 96 0.40 1.83 -2.00
CA PHE A 96 1.32 1.81 -0.87
C PHE A 96 2.52 0.93 -1.17
N ASP A 97 3.64 1.17 -0.51
CA ASP A 97 4.79 0.28 -0.48
C ASP A 97 4.66 -0.71 0.68
N LEU A 98 5.03 -1.97 0.45
CA LEU A 98 4.94 -3.05 1.43
C LEU A 98 6.22 -3.90 1.44
N TYR A 99 6.73 -4.17 2.63
CA TYR A 99 7.78 -5.15 2.93
C TYR A 99 7.21 -6.23 3.84
N PHE A 100 7.20 -7.50 3.43
CA PHE A 100 6.60 -8.61 4.18
C PHE A 100 7.07 -9.90 3.53
N PHE A 101 7.37 -10.93 4.30
CA PHE A 101 7.97 -12.17 3.79
C PHE A 101 6.95 -13.26 3.48
N HIS A 102 5.74 -13.17 4.03
CA HIS A 102 4.77 -14.25 3.99
C HIS A 102 5.42 -15.56 4.52
N GLY A 103 6.15 -15.46 5.63
CA GLY A 103 6.83 -16.57 6.29
C GLY A 103 5.92 -17.58 6.98
N ASN A 104 6.36 -18.83 6.99
CA ASN A 104 5.76 -19.92 7.75
C ASN A 104 6.87 -20.68 8.45
N TYR A 105 7.48 -20.05 9.45
CA TYR A 105 8.64 -20.62 10.12
C TYR A 105 8.29 -21.96 10.78
N ASN A 106 9.07 -23.00 10.47
CA ASN A 106 8.90 -24.38 10.96
C ASN A 106 7.49 -24.97 10.79
N ASP A 107 6.76 -24.58 9.74
CA ASP A 107 5.36 -24.98 9.51
C ASP A 107 4.41 -24.65 10.68
N GLY A 108 4.84 -23.69 11.51
CA GLY A 108 4.23 -23.43 12.80
C GLY A 108 3.07 -22.42 12.77
N GLY A 109 2.88 -21.73 11.64
CA GLY A 109 1.87 -20.69 11.46
C GLY A 109 2.28 -19.76 10.33
N GLN A 110 1.41 -19.59 9.35
CA GLN A 110 1.64 -18.68 8.22
C GLN A 110 1.32 -17.25 8.65
N GLU A 111 2.28 -16.33 8.53
CA GLU A 111 1.96 -14.90 8.70
C GLU A 111 1.09 -14.43 7.53
N THR A 112 0.18 -13.49 7.80
CA THR A 112 -0.73 -12.92 6.79
C THR A 112 -0.69 -11.40 6.82
N PHE A 113 -0.82 -10.79 5.64
CA PHE A 113 -1.01 -9.36 5.48
C PHE A 113 -2.26 -9.11 4.66
N SER A 114 -3.23 -8.40 5.22
CA SER A 114 -4.54 -8.18 4.59
C SER A 114 -4.96 -6.73 4.68
N ILE A 115 -5.63 -6.25 3.62
CA ILE A 115 -6.19 -4.90 3.57
C ILE A 115 -7.69 -5.01 3.73
N TYR A 116 -8.24 -4.20 4.63
CA TYR A 116 -9.67 -4.10 4.91
C TYR A 116 -10.17 -2.66 4.74
N TYR A 117 -11.47 -2.50 4.56
CA TYR A 117 -12.15 -1.22 4.65
C TYR A 117 -13.36 -1.27 5.58
N SER A 118 -13.78 -0.11 6.06
CA SER A 118 -14.98 0.07 6.87
C SER A 118 -15.69 1.36 6.48
N GLU A 119 -17.01 1.33 6.42
CA GLU A 119 -17.87 2.48 6.08
C GLU A 119 -18.65 3.04 7.29
N ASP A 120 -18.59 2.32 8.41
CA ASP A 120 -19.22 2.66 9.70
C ASP A 120 -18.19 2.78 10.84
N GLY A 121 -16.92 2.39 10.58
CA GLY A 121 -15.83 2.35 11.55
C GLY A 121 -15.81 1.11 12.44
N THR A 122 -16.75 0.17 12.27
CA THR A 122 -16.92 -1.01 13.12
C THR A 122 -16.96 -2.33 12.36
N THR A 123 -17.57 -2.34 11.18
CA THR A 123 -17.67 -3.50 10.29
C THR A 123 -16.54 -3.43 9.27
N TRP A 124 -15.75 -4.50 9.17
CA TRP A 124 -14.57 -4.56 8.29
C TRP A 124 -14.78 -5.56 7.17
N ASN A 125 -14.63 -5.10 5.93
CA ASN A 125 -14.70 -5.90 4.71
C ASN A 125 -13.31 -6.02 4.11
N GLN A 126 -12.91 -7.22 3.68
CA GLN A 126 -11.59 -7.44 3.11
C GLN A 126 -11.54 -6.93 1.66
N ILE A 127 -10.53 -6.14 1.35
CA ILE A 127 -10.18 -5.76 -0.03
C ILE A 127 -9.36 -6.89 -0.65
N THR A 128 -8.32 -7.34 0.05
CA THR A 128 -7.37 -8.34 -0.46
C THR A 128 -6.52 -8.95 0.67
N SER A 129 -5.86 -10.07 0.37
CA SER A 129 -4.78 -10.69 1.14
C SER A 129 -3.56 -10.75 0.25
N VAL A 130 -2.38 -10.57 0.84
CA VAL A 130 -1.14 -10.50 0.09
C VAL A 130 -0.25 -11.72 0.39
N GLU A 131 0.12 -12.43 -0.68
CA GLU A 131 0.60 -13.81 -0.58
C GLU A 131 2.12 -14.01 -0.79
N THR A 132 2.91 -13.00 -1.22
CA THR A 132 4.38 -13.19 -1.39
C THR A 132 5.18 -11.93 -1.74
N PHE A 133 6.21 -11.57 -0.97
CA PHE A 133 7.42 -10.82 -1.43
C PHE A 133 8.58 -10.98 -0.43
N TYR A 134 9.75 -10.43 -0.74
CA TYR A 134 10.93 -10.43 0.16
C TYR A 134 11.61 -9.04 0.24
N VAL A 135 10.99 -8.02 -0.36
CA VAL A 135 11.51 -6.66 -0.50
C VAL A 135 10.36 -5.66 -0.55
N TRP A 136 10.66 -4.38 -0.39
CA TRP A 136 9.70 -3.30 -0.60
C TRP A 136 9.14 -3.36 -2.02
N LYS A 137 7.82 -3.45 -2.12
CA LYS A 137 7.10 -3.48 -3.38
C LYS A 137 5.88 -2.58 -3.32
N ARG A 138 5.68 -1.82 -4.40
CA ARG A 138 4.50 -0.98 -4.58
C ARG A 138 3.29 -1.82 -4.96
N PHE A 139 2.19 -1.61 -4.23
CA PHE A 139 0.88 -2.19 -4.45
C PHE A 139 -0.13 -1.15 -4.91
N TYR A 140 -1.16 -1.68 -5.55
CA TYR A 140 -2.10 -0.95 -6.38
C TYR A 140 -3.44 -1.67 -6.34
N TYR A 141 -4.47 -1.03 -5.80
CA TYR A 141 -5.81 -1.60 -5.69
C TYR A 141 -6.89 -0.61 -6.13
N ASP A 142 -7.79 -1.08 -6.98
CA ASP A 142 -9.00 -0.36 -7.32
C ASP A 142 -9.93 -0.33 -6.10
N VAL A 143 -10.25 0.88 -5.66
CA VAL A 143 -11.18 1.15 -4.57
C VAL A 143 -12.25 2.17 -4.99
N SER A 144 -12.58 2.17 -6.28
CA SER A 144 -13.62 3.01 -6.88
C SER A 144 -15.00 2.82 -6.24
N SER A 145 -15.24 1.69 -5.56
CA SER A 145 -16.46 1.46 -4.77
C SER A 145 -16.65 2.47 -3.64
N PHE A 146 -15.60 3.19 -3.22
CA PHE A 146 -15.67 4.19 -2.15
C PHE A 146 -16.22 5.54 -2.63
N VAL A 147 -16.30 5.77 -3.94
CA VAL A 147 -16.84 7.01 -4.53
C VAL A 147 -18.25 7.28 -3.99
N GLY A 148 -18.48 8.50 -3.51
CA GLY A 148 -19.77 8.91 -2.94
C GLY A 148 -19.92 8.61 -1.44
N ASN A 149 -18.97 7.90 -0.81
CA ASN A 149 -19.00 7.61 0.62
C ASN A 149 -18.15 8.63 1.41
N LYS A 150 -18.70 9.13 2.52
CA LYS A 150 -18.06 10.13 3.40
C LYS A 150 -17.32 9.54 4.62
N ASN A 151 -17.47 8.24 4.88
CA ASN A 151 -17.08 7.60 6.14
C ASN A 151 -16.19 6.37 5.91
N VAL A 152 -15.23 6.46 4.99
CA VAL A 152 -14.38 5.31 4.68
C VAL A 152 -13.13 5.30 5.57
N LYS A 153 -12.81 4.14 6.14
CA LYS A 153 -11.50 3.83 6.72
C LYS A 153 -10.86 2.66 5.99
N ILE A 154 -9.54 2.65 5.92
CA ILE A 154 -8.74 1.50 5.48
C ILE A 154 -7.94 0.97 6.66
N ALA A 155 -7.80 -0.34 6.75
CA ALA A 155 -6.94 -1.01 7.71
C ALA A 155 -5.94 -1.92 7.00
N PHE A 156 -4.68 -1.82 7.40
CA PHE A 156 -3.61 -2.74 7.05
C PHE A 156 -3.38 -3.66 8.24
N GLU A 157 -3.72 -4.94 8.09
CA GLU A 157 -3.61 -5.94 9.16
C GLU A 157 -2.43 -6.85 8.90
N TYR A 158 -1.61 -7.04 9.93
CA TYR A 158 -0.64 -8.13 10.01
C TYR A 158 -1.08 -9.11 11.08
N LYS A 159 -0.93 -10.41 10.79
CA LYS A 159 -1.01 -11.48 11.78
C LYS A 159 0.20 -12.40 11.67
N ASP A 160 0.80 -12.74 12.81
CA ASP A 160 1.98 -13.60 12.95
C ASP A 160 1.67 -15.09 12.82
N GLY A 161 0.39 -15.48 12.74
CA GLY A 161 0.01 -16.89 12.63
C GLY A 161 0.12 -17.66 13.95
N ASN A 162 0.22 -16.95 15.09
CA ASN A 162 0.51 -17.45 16.43
C ASN A 162 1.85 -18.22 16.50
N ASN A 163 2.84 -17.80 15.72
CA ASN A 163 4.19 -18.36 15.74
C ASN A 163 5.24 -17.29 15.52
N TRP A 164 6.49 -17.64 15.79
CA TRP A 164 7.63 -16.78 15.55
C TRP A 164 7.90 -16.67 14.04
N ASN A 165 7.55 -15.54 13.45
CA ASN A 165 7.70 -15.22 12.04
C ASN A 165 8.51 -13.92 11.86
N TYR A 166 8.26 -13.16 10.78
CA TYR A 166 9.11 -12.04 10.39
C TYR A 166 8.48 -10.70 10.75
N GLY A 167 7.38 -10.34 10.10
CA GLY A 167 6.75 -9.03 10.25
C GLY A 167 6.36 -8.37 8.93
N ALA A 168 5.93 -7.11 9.03
CA ALA A 168 5.54 -6.31 7.87
C ALA A 168 5.93 -4.84 8.04
N GLY A 169 6.12 -4.12 6.93
CA GLY A 169 6.32 -2.68 6.89
C GLY A 169 5.50 -2.05 5.78
N ILE A 170 4.84 -0.94 6.07
CA ILE A 170 4.10 -0.13 5.08
C ILE A 170 4.67 1.28 5.00
N ASP A 171 4.73 1.80 3.78
CA ASP A 171 5.20 3.16 3.50
C ASP A 171 4.46 3.76 2.29
N ASN A 172 4.60 5.07 2.08
CA ASN A 172 4.08 5.80 0.93
C ASN A 172 2.60 5.50 0.63
N VAL A 173 1.77 5.44 1.68
CA VAL A 173 0.35 5.13 1.55
C VAL A 173 -0.35 6.32 0.93
N SER A 174 -1.04 6.11 -0.19
CA SER A 174 -1.82 7.14 -0.84
C SER A 174 -3.17 6.59 -1.30
N ILE A 175 -4.21 7.36 -0.99
CA ILE A 175 -5.57 7.12 -1.47
C ILE A 175 -5.98 8.41 -2.17
N SER A 176 -6.04 8.35 -3.49
CA SER A 176 -6.15 9.54 -4.33
C SER A 176 -6.98 9.27 -5.57
N GLU A 177 -7.24 10.33 -6.35
CA GLU A 177 -7.83 10.17 -7.67
C GLU A 177 -6.95 9.27 -8.55
N GLN A 178 -7.62 8.37 -9.27
CA GLN A 178 -7.00 7.48 -10.23
C GLN A 178 -6.54 8.27 -11.47
N PRO A 179 -5.32 8.04 -12.00
CA PRO A 179 -4.89 8.71 -13.23
C PRO A 179 -5.78 8.32 -14.43
N ASP A 180 -5.85 9.18 -15.44
CA ASP A 180 -6.67 8.90 -16.65
C ASP A 180 -6.26 7.58 -17.33
N TYR A 181 -4.96 7.33 -17.42
CA TYR A 181 -4.37 6.11 -17.95
C TYR A 181 -3.30 5.61 -17.00
N PHE A 182 -3.49 4.44 -16.42
CA PHE A 182 -2.53 3.87 -15.49
C PHE A 182 -2.50 2.35 -15.59
N ALA A 183 -1.35 1.80 -15.94
CA ALA A 183 -1.13 0.37 -16.09
C ALA A 183 0.11 -0.04 -15.29
N VAL A 184 0.04 -1.21 -14.68
CA VAL A 184 1.15 -1.83 -13.96
C VAL A 184 1.46 -3.17 -14.60
N VAL A 185 2.72 -3.39 -14.94
CA VAL A 185 3.20 -4.63 -15.57
C VAL A 185 3.91 -5.50 -14.53
N TYR A 186 3.53 -6.78 -14.47
CA TYR A 186 4.11 -7.77 -13.56
C TYR A 186 4.58 -9.03 -14.30
N PRO A 187 5.81 -9.53 -14.06
CA PRO A 187 6.88 -8.87 -13.33
C PRO A 187 7.30 -7.54 -14.01
N PRO A 188 7.96 -6.61 -13.29
CA PRO A 188 8.47 -5.40 -13.92
C PRO A 188 9.37 -5.75 -15.11
N ALA A 189 9.53 -4.79 -16.05
CA ALA A 189 9.98 -4.95 -17.44
C ALA A 189 11.38 -5.58 -17.71
N GLN A 190 11.97 -6.30 -16.75
CA GLN A 190 13.20 -7.05 -16.90
C GLN A 190 13.00 -8.45 -16.32
N SER A 191 12.45 -9.37 -17.12
CA SER A 191 12.50 -10.80 -16.85
C SER A 191 13.52 -11.45 -17.78
N TRP A 192 14.50 -12.14 -17.21
CA TRP A 192 15.47 -12.91 -17.98
C TRP A 192 14.99 -14.35 -18.09
N THR A 193 14.98 -14.89 -19.31
CA THR A 193 14.79 -16.32 -19.56
C THR A 193 16.12 -16.87 -20.07
N GLN A 194 16.78 -17.69 -19.27
CA GLN A 194 17.98 -18.41 -19.70
C GLN A 194 17.60 -19.49 -20.72
N ILE A 195 18.36 -19.59 -21.82
CA ILE A 195 18.25 -20.65 -22.83
C ILE A 195 19.58 -21.38 -22.80
N ASP A 196 19.56 -22.65 -22.37
CA ASP A 196 20.79 -23.40 -22.09
C ASP A 196 21.33 -24.11 -23.32
N ASN A 197 20.46 -24.48 -24.28
CA ASN A 197 20.87 -25.23 -25.46
C ASN A 197 20.39 -24.60 -26.79
N PRO A 198 21.20 -24.70 -27.86
CA PRO A 198 20.77 -24.33 -29.20
C PRO A 198 19.50 -25.09 -29.63
N GLY A 199 18.45 -24.34 -29.98
CA GLY A 199 17.16 -24.90 -30.44
C GLY A 199 16.07 -24.94 -29.37
N GLU A 200 16.35 -24.55 -28.13
CA GLU A 200 15.34 -24.36 -27.09
C GLU A 200 14.56 -23.06 -27.31
N THR A 201 13.26 -23.08 -26.95
CA THR A 201 12.40 -21.89 -26.99
C THR A 201 12.36 -21.23 -25.62
N GLY A 202 12.89 -20.01 -25.51
CA GLY A 202 12.67 -19.16 -24.34
C GLY A 202 11.24 -18.63 -24.32
N SER A 203 10.55 -18.75 -23.18
CA SER A 203 9.25 -18.12 -22.95
C SER A 203 9.36 -17.08 -21.84
N PHE A 204 8.65 -15.98 -21.97
CA PHE A 204 8.43 -15.01 -20.90
C PHE A 204 6.93 -14.70 -20.83
N SER A 205 6.46 -14.32 -19.64
CA SER A 205 5.07 -13.91 -19.44
C SER A 205 5.03 -12.68 -18.55
N PHE A 206 4.06 -11.82 -18.82
CA PHE A 206 3.74 -10.68 -17.98
C PHE A 206 2.23 -10.48 -17.95
N THR A 207 1.77 -9.84 -16.88
CA THR A 207 0.39 -9.38 -16.69
C THR A 207 0.38 -7.87 -16.72
N VAL A 208 -0.55 -7.29 -17.49
CA VAL A 208 -0.84 -5.86 -17.46
C VAL A 208 -2.11 -5.66 -16.65
N ASN A 209 -1.97 -5.08 -15.46
CA ASN A 209 -3.11 -4.67 -14.64
C ASN A 209 -3.39 -3.20 -14.94
N TYR A 210 -4.57 -2.92 -15.48
CA TYR A 210 -5.00 -1.57 -15.81
C TYR A 210 -5.89 -1.01 -14.71
N PHE A 211 -5.52 0.15 -14.20
CA PHE A 211 -6.27 0.93 -13.22
C PHE A 211 -6.35 2.39 -13.67
N GLY A 212 -6.58 2.65 -14.95
CA GLY A 212 -6.86 4.01 -15.41
C GLY A 212 -8.36 4.27 -15.50
N LYS A 213 -8.76 5.53 -15.33
CA LYS A 213 -10.16 5.98 -15.43
C LYS A 213 -10.75 5.77 -16.83
N GLN A 214 -9.95 5.97 -17.87
CA GLN A 214 -10.40 5.85 -19.26
C GLN A 214 -10.23 4.41 -19.75
N SER A 215 -11.11 3.89 -20.59
CA SER A 215 -10.88 2.57 -21.20
C SER A 215 -9.70 2.60 -22.18
N LEU A 216 -8.88 1.55 -22.16
CA LEU A 216 -7.88 1.32 -23.20
C LEU A 216 -8.55 0.78 -24.46
N SER A 217 -8.20 1.34 -25.62
CA SER A 217 -8.63 0.84 -26.93
C SER A 217 -7.57 0.01 -27.65
N ASN A 218 -6.30 0.14 -27.23
CA ASN A 218 -5.18 -0.59 -27.79
C ASN A 218 -4.06 -0.78 -26.74
N PHE A 219 -3.25 -1.82 -26.94
CA PHE A 219 -2.03 -2.09 -26.19
C PHE A 219 -0.95 -2.51 -27.19
N LYS A 220 0.21 -1.85 -27.17
CA LYS A 220 1.36 -2.19 -28.03
C LYS A 220 2.47 -2.79 -27.18
N MET A 221 2.85 -4.02 -27.48
CA MET A 221 4.07 -4.65 -26.97
C MET A 221 5.19 -4.44 -28.00
N VAL A 222 6.36 -3.99 -27.55
CA VAL A 222 7.59 -3.90 -28.35
C VAL A 222 8.63 -4.76 -27.66
N TYR A 223 9.33 -5.61 -28.42
CA TYR A 223 10.38 -6.48 -27.90
C TYR A 223 11.52 -6.60 -28.91
N THR A 224 12.74 -6.85 -28.42
CA THR A 224 13.93 -7.12 -29.23
C THR A 224 14.52 -8.46 -28.81
N ILE A 225 15.13 -9.16 -29.77
CA ILE A 225 15.90 -10.40 -29.53
C ILE A 225 17.29 -10.14 -30.10
N ASP A 226 18.34 -10.38 -29.31
CA ASP A 226 19.75 -10.35 -29.73
C ASP A 226 20.17 -9.07 -30.50
N ASP A 227 19.80 -7.88 -30.01
CA ASP A 227 20.09 -6.58 -30.63
C ASP A 227 19.57 -6.41 -32.09
N GLY A 228 18.61 -7.24 -32.52
CA GLY A 228 17.95 -7.11 -33.82
C GLY A 228 16.90 -5.98 -33.88
N ASP A 229 16.57 -5.54 -35.10
CA ASP A 229 15.61 -4.45 -35.36
C ASP A 229 14.28 -4.61 -34.58
N GLU A 230 13.75 -3.50 -34.06
CA GLU A 230 12.46 -3.45 -33.36
C GLU A 230 11.33 -4.06 -34.22
N LYS A 231 10.50 -4.92 -33.61
CA LYS A 231 9.31 -5.52 -34.24
C LYS A 231 8.01 -4.99 -33.63
#